data_AF-A0AAD6FJN8-F1
#
_entry.id   AF-A0AAD6FJN8-F1
#
_cell.length_a   1.000
_cell.length_b   1.000
_cell.length_c   1.000
_cell.angle_alpha   90.00
_cell.angle_beta   90.00
_cell.angle_gamma   90.00
#
_symmetry.space_group_name_H-M   'P 1'
#
loop_
_entity.id
_entity.type
_entity.pdbx_description
1 polymer ?
#
loop_
_entity_poly.entity_id
_entity_poly.type
_entity_poly.pdbx_seq_one_letter_code
_entity_poly.pdbx_strand_id
1 'polypeptide(L)'
;MNCWTSNTTTSYMSVTCHYITDFKLRSNLLDCFVVAESHTSQNLAQELSRVAKEWGIQDKIAACVTDNASNIVKAVNDILKWNHVRCFAHLLNLTVRSSVHQTEIQALILKVKSIAEYVRRSTVASAKLREMQLQMGQVQLRMKQDVATRWNSTYFMMQRAIEIKEPLVSTMALLNPLLPALTPEEWDITKEVCDILKPFEEVTVEMSSERFVTGSKAILMARGLQRIVAHRQRNPSTHEPVKGMVNFLAADLEKRFGQIERVRVLAEATLLDPRFKKHAFVIERNAEETVSRVERVTTLRPGVQNPSTGAMLEIKGFLAEPLIPRKADPLEWWRVRALVYQNICTVMKTRLCIVATSVPSERVFSKTGQIITDRRNRLSPSKVRELVFLNANL
;
A
#
# COMPACT_ATOMS: atom_id res chain seq x y z
N MET A 1 10.23 3.09 -5.59
CA MET A 1 10.55 4.45 -6.07
C MET A 1 9.34 5.34 -5.85
N ASN A 2 9.54 6.57 -5.38
CA ASN A 2 8.43 7.49 -5.14
C ASN A 2 8.73 8.89 -5.66
N CYS A 3 7.71 9.55 -6.23
CA CYS A 3 7.78 10.92 -6.72
C CYS A 3 6.94 11.82 -5.81
N TRP A 4 7.45 12.99 -5.49
CA TRP A 4 6.69 13.98 -4.71
C TRP A 4 7.09 15.39 -5.10
N THR A 5 6.16 16.32 -4.96
CA THR A 5 6.39 17.74 -5.24
C THR A 5 6.44 18.50 -3.93
N SER A 6 7.50 19.27 -3.75
CA SER A 6 7.67 20.16 -2.60
C SER A 6 6.72 21.36 -2.66
N ASN A 7 6.56 22.04 -1.52
CA ASN A 7 5.79 23.29 -1.45
C ASN A 7 6.36 24.39 -2.36
N THR A 8 7.64 24.29 -2.71
CA THR A 8 8.33 25.17 -3.68
C THR A 8 8.22 24.66 -5.12
N THR A 9 7.19 23.86 -5.42
CA THR A 9 6.84 23.26 -6.73
C THR A 9 7.94 22.41 -7.40
N THR A 10 9.04 22.15 -6.71
CA THR A 10 10.11 21.26 -7.20
C THR A 10 9.71 19.81 -6.98
N SER A 11 9.79 19.00 -8.05
CA SER A 11 9.51 17.56 -8.01
C SER A 11 10.78 16.76 -7.72
N TYR A 12 10.72 15.89 -6.72
CA TYR A 12 11.79 15.02 -6.27
C TYR A 12 11.41 13.56 -6.47
N MET A 13 12.42 12.73 -6.68
CA MET A 13 12.31 11.29 -6.81
C MET A 13 13.24 10.61 -5.82
N SER A 14 12.69 9.70 -5.02
CA SER A 14 13.46 8.87 -4.09
C SER A 14 13.57 7.43 -4.59
N VAL A 15 14.79 6.89 -4.57
CA VAL A 15 15.11 5.51 -4.92
C VAL A 15 15.60 4.79 -3.66
N THR A 16 14.81 3.85 -3.16
CA THR A 16 15.12 3.03 -1.99
C THR A 16 15.39 1.60 -2.42
N CYS A 17 16.48 1.01 -1.93
CA CYS A 17 16.80 -0.40 -2.11
C CYS A 17 16.28 -1.21 -0.92
N HIS A 18 15.68 -2.35 -1.22
CA HIS A 18 15.23 -3.33 -0.23
C HIS A 18 15.94 -4.66 -0.48
N TYR A 19 16.57 -5.20 0.56
CA TYR A 19 17.37 -6.42 0.47
C TYR A 19 17.34 -7.18 1.79
N ILE A 20 17.70 -8.46 1.75
CA ILE A 20 17.78 -9.31 2.95
C ILE A 20 19.24 -9.62 3.25
N THR A 21 19.68 -9.23 4.45
CA THR A 21 20.97 -9.64 5.04
C THR A 21 20.71 -10.20 6.43
N ASP A 22 21.40 -11.28 6.81
CA ASP A 22 21.22 -11.95 8.11
C ASP A 22 19.76 -12.29 8.45
N PHE A 23 19.00 -12.67 7.42
CA PHE A 23 17.56 -12.95 7.52
C PHE A 23 16.76 -11.78 8.13
N LYS A 24 17.21 -10.55 7.88
CA LYS A 24 16.50 -9.32 8.21
C LYS A 24 16.29 -8.50 6.94
N LEU A 25 15.07 -8.01 6.76
CA LEU A 25 14.77 -7.04 5.70
C LEU A 25 15.43 -5.70 6.06
N ARG A 26 16.23 -5.19 5.13
CA ARG A 26 16.84 -3.86 5.19
C ARG A 26 16.28 -2.99 4.08
N SER A 27 16.18 -1.71 4.39
CA SER A 27 15.69 -0.67 3.50
C SER A 27 16.65 0.50 3.60
N ASN A 28 17.29 0.88 2.50
CA ASN A 28 18.22 2.01 2.46
C ASN A 28 17.86 2.93 1.30
N LEU A 29 17.78 4.22 1.59
CA LEU A 29 17.62 5.22 0.53
C LEU A 29 18.94 5.30 -0.23
N LEU A 30 18.92 4.98 -1.52
CA LEU A 30 20.09 5.06 -2.40
C LEU A 30 20.29 6.48 -2.90
N ASP A 31 19.20 7.14 -3.26
CA ASP A 31 19.25 8.49 -3.80
C ASP A 31 17.93 9.25 -3.67
N CYS A 32 18.01 10.57 -3.63
CA CYS A 32 16.89 11.48 -3.77
C CYS A 32 17.28 12.66 -4.69
N PHE A 33 16.81 12.66 -5.93
CA PHE A 33 17.19 13.65 -6.93
C PHE A 33 15.98 14.45 -7.42
N VAL A 34 16.23 15.66 -7.94
CA VAL A 34 15.21 16.47 -8.61
C VAL A 34 14.91 15.88 -9.97
N VAL A 35 13.64 15.77 -10.31
CA VAL A 35 13.23 15.34 -11.65
C VAL A 35 13.26 16.55 -12.57
N ALA A 36 14.03 16.47 -13.66
CA ALA A 36 14.08 17.51 -14.69
C ALA A 36 12.69 17.78 -15.29
N GLU A 37 12.49 18.97 -15.87
CA GLU A 37 11.17 19.46 -16.35
C GLU A 37 10.42 18.48 -17.26
N SER A 38 11.14 17.64 -18.02
CA SER A 38 10.55 16.59 -18.84
C SER A 38 10.63 15.23 -18.14
N HIS A 39 9.50 14.80 -17.55
CA HIS A 39 9.29 13.48 -16.93
C HIS A 39 9.25 12.32 -17.95
N THR A 40 10.11 12.32 -18.97
CA THR A 40 10.12 11.31 -20.02
C THR A 40 10.58 9.96 -19.49
N SER A 41 10.13 8.88 -20.12
CA SER A 41 10.59 7.53 -19.82
C SER A 41 12.12 7.38 -19.94
N GLN A 42 12.74 8.11 -20.87
CA GLN A 42 14.18 8.10 -21.14
C GLN A 42 14.97 8.71 -19.98
N ASN A 43 14.57 9.90 -19.52
CA ASN A 43 15.23 10.57 -18.41
C ASN A 43 15.12 9.74 -17.12
N LEU A 44 13.93 9.17 -16.86
CA LEU A 44 13.71 8.29 -15.72
C LEU A 44 14.57 7.03 -15.77
N ALA A 45 14.70 6.41 -16.95
CA ALA A 45 15.55 5.24 -17.12
C ALA A 45 17.05 5.58 -16.93
N GLN A 46 17.50 6.74 -17.43
CA GLN A 46 18.87 7.20 -17.25
C GLN A 46 19.20 7.41 -15.77
N GLU A 47 18.34 8.10 -15.02
CA GLU A 47 18.56 8.33 -13.59
C GLU A 47 18.55 7.02 -12.78
N LEU A 48 17.60 6.12 -13.04
CA LEU A 48 17.57 4.82 -12.38
C LEU A 48 18.81 3.97 -12.71
N SER A 49 19.27 4.00 -13.95
CA SER A 49 20.50 3.32 -14.37
C SER A 49 21.74 3.92 -13.71
N ARG A 50 21.81 5.26 -13.61
CA ARG A 50 22.87 5.98 -12.88
C ARG A 50 22.94 5.52 -11.43
N VAL A 51 21.82 5.55 -10.70
CA VAL A 51 21.77 5.09 -9.30
C VAL A 51 22.20 3.63 -9.18
N ALA A 52 21.74 2.75 -10.08
CA ALA A 52 22.13 1.34 -10.06
C ALA A 52 23.63 1.12 -10.33
N LYS A 53 24.26 1.95 -11.18
CA LYS A 53 25.70 1.94 -11.46
C LYS A 53 26.52 2.41 -10.28
N GLU A 54 26.16 3.55 -9.70
CA GLU A 54 26.87 4.14 -8.55
C GLU A 54 26.97 3.18 -7.37
N TRP A 55 25.92 2.39 -7.15
CA TRP A 55 25.87 1.38 -6.09
C TRP A 55 26.34 -0.02 -6.52
N GLY A 56 26.71 -0.24 -7.78
CA GLY A 56 27.17 -1.54 -8.28
C GLY A 56 26.11 -2.67 -8.18
N ILE A 57 24.83 -2.34 -8.39
CA ILE A 57 23.70 -3.26 -8.21
C ILE A 57 22.94 -3.59 -9.49
N GLN A 58 23.42 -3.17 -10.67
CA GLN A 58 22.70 -3.31 -11.94
C GLN A 58 22.18 -4.74 -12.19
N ASP A 59 23.02 -5.75 -11.92
CA ASP A 59 22.71 -7.16 -12.15
C ASP A 59 21.99 -7.84 -10.96
N LYS A 60 21.71 -7.08 -9.90
CA LYS A 60 21.12 -7.58 -8.65
C LYS A 60 19.65 -7.16 -8.47
N ILE A 61 19.10 -6.39 -9.41
CA ILE A 61 17.75 -5.85 -9.30
C ILE A 61 16.72 -6.95 -9.59
N ALA A 62 16.08 -7.45 -8.54
CA ALA A 62 15.03 -8.45 -8.67
C ALA A 62 13.73 -7.84 -9.22
N ALA A 63 13.33 -6.66 -8.73
CA ALA A 63 12.13 -5.95 -9.15
C ALA A 63 12.22 -4.45 -8.82
N CYS A 64 11.44 -3.63 -9.53
CA CYS A 64 11.27 -2.21 -9.25
C CYS A 64 9.78 -1.88 -9.02
N VAL A 65 9.48 -1.33 -7.85
CA VAL A 65 8.10 -1.02 -7.42
C VAL A 65 7.82 0.48 -7.61
N THR A 66 6.77 0.81 -8.36
CA THR A 66 6.43 2.21 -8.71
C THR A 66 4.93 2.48 -8.62
N ASP A 67 4.54 3.76 -8.64
CA ASP A 67 3.15 4.24 -8.58
C ASP A 67 2.31 3.96 -9.84
N ASN A 68 2.86 3.26 -10.83
CA ASN A 68 2.19 2.92 -12.09
C ASN A 68 1.93 4.11 -13.04
N ALA A 69 2.61 5.24 -12.89
CA ALA A 69 2.58 6.30 -13.91
C ALA A 69 3.19 5.80 -15.25
N SER A 70 2.55 6.11 -16.38
CA SER A 70 2.89 5.54 -17.69
C SER A 70 4.37 5.69 -18.07
N ASN A 71 4.97 6.84 -17.79
CA ASN A 71 6.37 7.13 -18.12
C ASN A 71 7.35 6.26 -17.32
N ILE A 72 7.11 6.06 -16.02
CA ILE A 72 7.98 5.21 -15.20
C ILE A 72 7.80 3.73 -15.53
N VAL A 73 6.58 3.30 -15.86
CA VAL A 73 6.32 1.93 -16.30
C VAL A 73 7.12 1.62 -17.57
N LYS A 74 7.08 2.53 -18.57
CA LYS A 74 7.88 2.40 -19.80
C LYS A 74 9.38 2.43 -19.51
N ALA A 75 9.84 3.31 -18.63
CA ALA A 75 11.25 3.36 -18.23
C ALA A 75 11.74 2.02 -17.65
N VAL A 76 10.98 1.43 -16.72
CA VAL A 76 11.34 0.19 -16.03
C VAL A 76 11.21 -1.03 -16.94
N ASN A 77 10.08 -1.20 -17.63
CA ASN A 77 9.81 -2.39 -18.43
C ASN A 77 10.44 -2.35 -19.82
N ASP A 78 10.33 -1.22 -20.53
CA ASP A 78 10.63 -1.17 -21.95
C ASP A 78 12.09 -0.78 -22.19
N ILE A 79 12.65 0.13 -21.37
CA ILE A 79 14.02 0.62 -21.50
C ILE A 79 14.99 -0.19 -20.64
N LEU A 80 14.74 -0.27 -19.33
CA LEU A 80 15.64 -0.95 -18.39
C LEU A 80 15.48 -2.49 -18.37
N LYS A 81 14.35 -2.99 -18.88
CA LYS A 81 13.99 -4.43 -18.85
C LYS A 81 14.00 -5.05 -17.44
N TRP A 82 13.72 -4.25 -16.41
CA TRP A 82 13.58 -4.73 -15.04
C TRP A 82 12.17 -5.27 -14.80
N ASN A 83 12.01 -6.18 -13.83
CA ASN A 83 10.67 -6.64 -13.45
C ASN A 83 9.93 -5.49 -12.75
N HIS A 84 8.92 -4.92 -13.40
CA HIS A 84 8.06 -3.92 -12.78
C HIS A 84 7.02 -4.55 -11.86
N VAL A 85 6.83 -3.92 -10.70
CA VAL A 85 5.75 -4.23 -9.76
C VAL A 85 4.95 -2.96 -9.52
N ARG A 86 3.63 -3.05 -9.70
CA ARG A 86 2.71 -1.94 -9.42
C ARG A 86 2.55 -1.77 -7.91
N CYS A 87 2.59 -0.54 -7.43
CA CYS A 87 2.37 -0.23 -6.02
C CYS A 87 0.96 -0.63 -5.59
N PHE A 88 0.88 -1.59 -4.66
CA PHE A 88 -0.37 -2.14 -4.16
C PHE A 88 -1.26 -1.06 -3.53
N ALA A 89 -0.69 -0.22 -2.65
CA ALA A 89 -1.42 0.86 -1.99
C ALA A 89 -1.95 1.91 -2.99
N HIS A 90 -1.20 2.21 -4.06
CA HIS A 90 -1.67 3.12 -5.10
C HIS A 90 -2.84 2.52 -5.88
N LEU A 91 -2.75 1.25 -6.28
CA LEU A 91 -3.87 0.55 -6.94
C LEU A 91 -5.11 0.52 -6.05
N LEU A 92 -4.93 0.22 -4.76
CA LEU A 92 -6.02 0.19 -3.79
C LEU A 92 -6.67 1.58 -3.61
N ASN A 93 -5.85 2.63 -3.53
CA ASN A 93 -6.34 4.00 -3.49
C ASN A 93 -7.15 4.35 -4.74
N LEU A 94 -6.71 3.95 -5.94
CA LEU A 94 -7.49 4.18 -7.15
C LEU A 94 -8.83 3.43 -7.11
N THR A 95 -8.83 2.17 -6.66
CA THR A 95 -10.06 1.37 -6.52
C THR A 95 -11.08 2.02 -5.59
N VAL A 96 -10.66 2.41 -4.39
CA VAL A 96 -11.58 3.02 -3.42
C VAL A 96 -12.03 4.41 -3.88
N ARG A 97 -11.11 5.24 -4.38
CA ARG A 97 -11.49 6.58 -4.86
C ARG A 97 -12.54 6.50 -5.95
N SER A 98 -12.32 5.64 -6.94
CA SER A 98 -13.27 5.48 -8.03
C SER A 98 -14.63 4.95 -7.57
N SER A 99 -14.72 4.17 -6.48
CA SER A 99 -16.01 3.72 -5.93
C SER A 99 -16.74 4.78 -5.11
N VAL A 100 -16.02 5.59 -4.31
CA VAL A 100 -16.64 6.62 -3.46
C VAL A 100 -17.05 7.88 -4.23
N HIS A 101 -16.58 8.03 -5.47
CA HIS A 101 -16.98 9.10 -6.40
C HIS A 101 -18.26 8.76 -7.19
N GLN A 102 -19.01 7.72 -6.81
CA GLN A 102 -20.36 7.51 -7.34
C GLN A 102 -21.31 8.58 -6.82
N THR A 103 -22.21 9.08 -7.67
CA THR A 103 -23.02 10.28 -7.43
C THR A 103 -23.71 10.30 -6.05
N GLU A 104 -24.38 9.22 -5.66
CA GLU A 104 -25.14 9.14 -4.41
C GLU A 104 -24.24 9.07 -3.18
N ILE A 105 -23.21 8.23 -3.21
CA ILE A 105 -22.21 8.13 -2.14
C ILE A 105 -21.41 9.43 -2.02
N GLN A 106 -21.10 10.07 -3.13
CA GLN A 106 -20.40 11.35 -3.17
C GLN A 106 -21.25 12.46 -2.55
N ALA A 107 -22.55 12.51 -2.84
CA ALA A 107 -23.47 13.47 -2.20
C ALA A 107 -23.48 13.30 -0.68
N LEU A 108 -23.54 12.05 -0.19
CA LEU A 108 -23.46 11.72 1.23
C LEU A 108 -22.13 12.18 1.85
N ILE A 109 -21.00 11.89 1.20
CA ILE A 109 -19.67 12.32 1.64
C ILE A 109 -19.58 13.84 1.73
N LEU A 110 -20.13 14.56 0.75
CA LEU A 110 -20.13 16.02 0.73
C LEU A 110 -20.97 16.61 1.87
N LYS A 111 -22.09 15.98 2.25
CA LYS A 111 -22.87 16.38 3.44
C LYS A 111 -22.08 16.18 4.72
N VAL A 112 -21.45 15.01 4.90
CA VAL A 112 -20.59 14.77 6.09
C VAL A 112 -19.43 15.77 6.12
N LYS A 113 -18.86 16.10 4.96
CA LYS A 113 -17.78 17.07 4.82
C LYS A 113 -18.20 18.49 5.20
N SER A 114 -19.38 18.95 4.78
CA SER A 114 -19.86 20.29 5.14
C SER A 114 -20.07 20.43 6.66
N ILE A 115 -20.61 19.41 7.31
CA ILE A 115 -20.72 19.32 8.77
C ILE A 115 -19.32 19.38 9.41
N ALA A 116 -18.38 18.58 8.91
CA ALA A 116 -17.02 18.54 9.44
C ALA A 116 -16.30 19.88 9.30
N GLU A 117 -16.44 20.56 8.16
CA GLU A 117 -15.87 21.87 7.90
C GLU A 117 -16.46 22.95 8.80
N TYR A 118 -17.79 22.96 8.98
CA TYR A 118 -18.46 23.90 9.87
C TYR A 118 -17.95 23.76 11.32
N VAL A 119 -17.96 22.55 11.86
CA VAL A 119 -17.54 22.28 13.25
C VAL A 119 -16.07 22.62 13.46
N ARG A 120 -15.20 22.37 12.47
CA ARG A 120 -13.76 22.64 12.58
C ARG A 120 -13.41 24.12 12.42
N ARG A 121 -14.12 24.87 11.58
CA ARG A 121 -13.86 26.30 11.35
C ARG A 121 -14.42 27.17 12.47
N SER A 122 -15.54 26.78 13.08
CA SER A 122 -16.17 27.55 14.15
C SER A 122 -15.65 27.14 15.52
N THR A 123 -15.00 28.07 16.22
CA THR A 123 -14.57 27.89 17.62
C THR A 123 -15.77 27.65 18.54
N VAL A 124 -16.91 28.31 18.26
CA VAL A 124 -18.18 28.13 18.97
C VAL A 124 -18.70 26.70 18.77
N ALA A 125 -18.77 26.21 17.53
CA ALA A 125 -19.24 24.85 17.26
C ALA A 125 -18.30 23.78 17.85
N SER A 126 -16.99 24.00 17.76
CA SER A 126 -15.99 23.14 18.39
C SER A 126 -16.05 23.13 19.92
N ALA A 127 -16.44 24.25 20.56
CA ALA A 127 -16.65 24.32 22.00
C ALA A 127 -17.95 23.62 22.39
N LYS A 128 -19.03 23.87 21.64
CA LYS A 128 -20.34 23.25 21.90
C LYS A 128 -20.29 21.73 21.73
N LEU A 129 -19.62 21.23 20.69
CA LEU A 129 -19.41 19.79 20.52
C LEU A 129 -18.71 19.17 21.74
N ARG A 130 -17.68 19.83 22.26
CA ARG A 130 -16.98 19.36 23.48
C ARG A 130 -17.88 19.36 24.71
N GLU A 131 -18.71 20.39 24.86
CA GLU A 131 -19.71 20.49 25.92
C GLU A 131 -20.74 19.35 25.82
N MET A 132 -21.30 19.10 24.64
CA MET A 132 -22.27 18.02 24.40
C MET A 132 -21.64 16.65 24.68
N GLN A 133 -20.40 16.42 24.25
CA GLN A 133 -19.67 15.19 24.55
C GLN A 133 -19.47 14.98 26.04
N LEU A 134 -19.14 16.04 26.79
CA LEU A 134 -18.99 15.98 28.24
C LEU A 134 -20.34 15.69 28.94
N GLN A 135 -21.41 16.36 28.53
CA GLN A 135 -22.77 16.13 29.06
C GLN A 135 -23.25 14.69 28.85
N MET A 136 -22.85 14.08 27.74
CA MET A 136 -23.17 12.68 27.40
C MET A 136 -22.19 11.66 27.99
N GLY A 137 -21.22 12.08 28.81
CA GLY A 137 -20.22 11.18 29.41
C GLY A 137 -19.25 10.56 28.39
N GLN A 138 -19.09 11.17 27.21
CA GLN A 138 -18.23 10.67 26.13
C GLN A 138 -16.84 11.29 26.17
N VAL A 139 -15.84 10.55 25.66
CA VAL A 139 -14.49 11.08 25.43
C VAL A 139 -14.57 12.24 24.44
N GLN A 140 -13.94 13.36 24.75
CA GLN A 140 -13.92 14.54 23.88
C GLN A 140 -13.04 14.29 22.66
N LEU A 141 -13.67 14.25 21.49
CA LEU A 141 -13.05 13.93 20.21
C LEU A 141 -13.31 15.05 19.23
N ARG A 142 -12.26 15.51 18.55
CA ARG A 142 -12.42 16.51 17.48
C ARG A 142 -12.89 15.86 16.19
N MET A 143 -13.67 16.59 15.40
CA MET A 143 -14.02 16.15 14.06
C MET A 143 -12.78 16.07 13.16
N LYS A 144 -12.66 14.98 12.39
CA LYS A 144 -11.59 14.81 11.39
C LYS A 144 -12.03 15.45 10.07
N GLN A 145 -11.08 15.99 9.31
CA GLN A 145 -11.36 16.62 8.02
C GLN A 145 -10.88 15.72 6.89
N ASP A 146 -11.70 15.63 5.85
CA ASP A 146 -11.32 15.05 4.57
C ASP A 146 -10.25 15.92 3.88
N VAL A 147 -9.17 15.28 3.45
CA VAL A 147 -8.08 15.89 2.67
C VAL A 147 -8.01 15.13 1.36
N ALA A 148 -8.41 15.79 0.27
CA ALA A 148 -8.68 15.19 -1.05
C ALA A 148 -7.54 14.35 -1.68
N THR A 149 -6.35 14.36 -1.10
CA THR A 149 -5.18 13.63 -1.60
C THR A 149 -5.27 12.12 -1.36
N ARG A 150 -5.97 11.63 -0.33
CA ARG A 150 -6.10 10.19 -0.03
C ARG A 150 -7.48 9.81 0.49
N TRP A 151 -8.01 8.69 0.01
CA TRP A 151 -9.33 8.17 0.40
C TRP A 151 -9.46 7.86 1.90
N ASN A 152 -8.34 7.53 2.56
CA ASN A 152 -8.32 7.21 3.99
C ASN A 152 -8.85 8.40 4.83
N SER A 153 -8.61 9.64 4.39
CA SER A 153 -9.10 10.83 5.10
C SER A 153 -10.63 10.95 5.05
N THR A 154 -11.25 10.59 3.92
CA THR A 154 -12.70 10.47 3.77
C THR A 154 -13.25 9.40 4.71
N TYR A 155 -12.63 8.22 4.74
CA TYR A 155 -13.00 7.13 5.66
C TYR A 155 -12.93 7.57 7.13
N PHE A 156 -11.80 8.17 7.55
CA PHE A 156 -11.63 8.63 8.93
C PHE A 156 -12.59 9.75 9.32
N MET A 157 -12.96 10.63 8.37
CA MET A 157 -13.98 11.65 8.58
C MET A 157 -15.33 11.01 8.85
N MET A 158 -15.80 10.12 7.97
CA MET A 158 -17.09 9.44 8.12
C MET A 158 -17.12 8.58 9.39
N GLN A 159 -16.07 7.81 9.66
CA GLN A 159 -15.96 7.00 10.87
C GLN A 159 -16.01 7.86 12.13
N ARG A 160 -15.34 9.03 12.14
CA ARG A 160 -15.42 9.96 13.26
C ARG A 160 -16.84 10.52 13.40
N ALA A 161 -17.51 10.90 12.32
CA ALA A 161 -18.90 11.37 12.38
C ALA A 161 -19.82 10.34 13.06
N ILE A 162 -19.66 9.06 12.73
CA ILE A 162 -20.43 7.96 13.35
C ILE A 162 -20.09 7.82 14.85
N GLU A 163 -18.81 7.86 15.20
CA GLU A 163 -18.33 7.71 16.59
C GLU A 163 -18.90 8.79 17.51
N ILE A 164 -19.09 10.02 17.00
CA ILE A 164 -19.65 11.15 17.75
C ILE A 164 -21.06 11.54 17.28
N LYS A 165 -21.84 10.60 16.71
CA LYS A 165 -23.14 10.87 16.09
C LYS A 165 -24.07 11.70 16.98
N GLU A 166 -24.37 11.22 18.19
CA GLU A 166 -25.31 11.87 19.10
C GLU A 166 -24.91 13.30 19.48
N PRO A 167 -23.71 13.57 20.04
CA PRO A 167 -23.30 14.94 20.38
C PRO A 167 -23.14 15.84 19.15
N LEU A 168 -22.77 15.27 17.99
CA LEU A 168 -22.67 16.01 16.73
C LEU A 168 -24.05 16.49 16.27
N VAL A 169 -25.06 15.61 16.24
CA VAL A 169 -26.43 15.95 15.86
C VAL A 169 -27.00 17.02 16.80
N SER A 170 -26.84 16.87 18.12
CA SER A 170 -27.30 17.87 19.09
C SER A 170 -26.60 19.23 18.89
N THR A 171 -25.29 19.22 18.61
CA THR A 171 -24.53 20.46 18.34
C THR A 171 -25.06 21.17 17.09
N MET A 172 -25.31 20.41 16.02
CA MET A 172 -25.83 20.96 14.77
C MET A 172 -27.23 21.53 14.92
N ALA A 173 -28.11 20.83 15.64
CA ALA A 173 -29.47 21.27 15.91
C ALA A 173 -29.52 22.60 16.68
N LEU A 174 -28.55 22.86 17.57
CA LEU A 174 -28.50 24.09 18.37
C LEU A 174 -27.86 25.27 17.63
N LEU A 175 -26.87 25.02 16.77
CA LEU A 175 -26.01 26.08 16.22
C LEU A 175 -26.23 26.40 14.74
N ASN A 176 -26.69 25.43 13.94
CA ASN A 176 -26.93 25.67 12.52
C ASN A 176 -27.99 24.72 11.94
N PRO A 177 -29.29 24.98 12.23
CA PRO A 177 -30.40 24.16 11.74
C PRO A 177 -30.56 24.18 10.21
N LEU A 178 -29.97 25.19 9.54
CA LEU A 178 -30.03 25.36 8.09
C LEU A 178 -29.01 24.47 7.34
N LEU A 179 -28.00 23.94 8.04
CA LEU A 179 -27.08 22.99 7.43
C LEU A 179 -27.79 21.64 7.25
N PRO A 180 -27.76 21.01 6.07
CA PRO A 180 -28.43 19.72 5.86
C PRO A 180 -27.93 18.67 6.85
N ALA A 181 -28.80 18.26 7.77
CA ALA A 181 -28.54 17.13 8.64
C ALA A 181 -28.65 15.83 7.84
N LEU A 182 -27.87 14.83 8.25
CA LEU A 182 -28.01 13.47 7.74
C LEU A 182 -29.32 12.87 8.25
N THR A 183 -30.12 12.29 7.35
CA THR A 183 -31.31 11.52 7.74
C THR A 183 -30.91 10.24 8.50
N PRO A 184 -31.83 9.58 9.23
CA PRO A 184 -31.54 8.29 9.86
C PRO A 184 -31.00 7.25 8.87
N GLU A 185 -31.60 7.16 7.68
CA GLU A 185 -31.15 6.28 6.59
C GLU A 185 -29.74 6.67 6.09
N GLU A 186 -29.45 7.97 5.93
CA GLU A 186 -28.11 8.42 5.54
C GLU A 186 -27.04 8.07 6.57
N TRP A 187 -27.39 8.06 7.87
CA TRP A 187 -26.49 7.56 8.92
C TRP A 187 -26.22 6.06 8.78
N ASP A 188 -27.24 5.26 8.46
CA ASP A 188 -27.11 3.82 8.25
C ASP A 188 -26.27 3.51 7.00
N ILE A 189 -26.49 4.24 5.91
CA ILE A 189 -25.66 4.17 4.70
C ILE A 189 -24.21 4.58 5.02
N THR A 190 -24.00 5.67 5.77
CA THR A 190 -22.65 6.12 6.18
C THR A 190 -21.91 5.03 6.94
N LYS A 191 -22.61 4.34 7.85
CA LYS A 191 -22.06 3.22 8.61
C LYS A 191 -21.72 2.03 7.69
N GLU A 192 -22.63 1.67 6.80
CA GLU A 192 -22.42 0.56 5.87
C GLU A 192 -21.23 0.83 4.92
N VAL A 193 -21.10 2.06 4.41
CA VAL A 193 -19.93 2.49 3.62
C VAL A 193 -18.65 2.33 4.44
N CYS A 194 -18.63 2.77 5.69
CA CYS A 194 -17.45 2.61 6.56
C CYS A 194 -17.11 1.13 6.81
N ASP A 195 -18.11 0.27 7.00
CA ASP A 195 -17.91 -1.17 7.20
C ASP A 195 -17.33 -1.86 5.94
N ILE A 196 -17.68 -1.38 4.75
CA ILE A 196 -17.11 -1.86 3.49
C ILE A 196 -15.68 -1.36 3.27
N LEU A 197 -15.39 -0.11 3.65
CA LEU A 197 -14.07 0.50 3.46
C LEU A 197 -13.04 0.06 4.52
N LYS A 198 -13.48 -0.35 5.71
CA LYS A 198 -12.59 -0.76 6.81
C LYS A 198 -11.54 -1.82 6.42
N PRO A 199 -11.88 -2.92 5.72
CA PRO A 199 -10.88 -3.89 5.27
C PRO A 199 -9.84 -3.30 4.31
N PHE A 200 -10.21 -2.31 3.50
CA PHE A 200 -9.27 -1.62 2.60
C PHE A 200 -8.27 -0.79 3.41
N GLU A 201 -8.68 -0.23 4.54
CA GLU A 201 -7.81 0.55 5.44
C GLU A 201 -6.81 -0.40 6.10
N GLU A 202 -7.32 -1.49 6.68
CA GLU A 202 -6.50 -2.51 7.36
C GLU A 202 -5.45 -3.09 6.40
N VAL A 203 -5.83 -3.40 5.15
CA VAL A 203 -4.89 -3.86 4.12
C VAL A 203 -3.91 -2.77 3.72
N THR A 204 -4.34 -1.51 3.59
CA THR A 204 -3.44 -0.38 3.30
C THR A 204 -2.34 -0.26 4.36
N VAL A 205 -2.72 -0.34 5.63
CA VAL A 205 -1.80 -0.24 6.77
C VAL A 205 -0.82 -1.42 6.77
N GLU A 206 -1.34 -2.64 6.62
CA GLU A 206 -0.53 -3.87 6.61
C GLU A 206 0.50 -3.89 5.47
N MET A 207 0.10 -3.44 4.28
CA MET A 207 0.95 -3.44 3.08
C MET A 207 1.94 -2.27 3.03
N SER A 208 1.69 -1.21 3.79
CA SER A 208 2.57 -0.04 3.92
C SER A 208 3.66 -0.22 4.98
N SER A 209 3.72 -1.37 5.66
CA SER A 209 4.78 -1.65 6.63
C SER A 209 6.15 -1.86 5.97
N GLU A 210 7.18 -1.20 6.50
CA GLU A 210 8.55 -1.20 5.95
C GLU A 210 9.47 -2.25 6.60
N ARG A 211 9.08 -2.79 7.75
CA ARG A 211 9.92 -3.69 8.58
C ARG A 211 9.67 -5.17 8.32
N PHE A 212 8.65 -5.49 7.52
CA PHE A 212 8.21 -6.87 7.30
C PHE A 212 8.09 -7.17 5.81
N VAL A 213 8.17 -8.46 5.48
CA VAL A 213 7.93 -8.95 4.12
C VAL A 213 6.47 -8.65 3.72
N THR A 214 6.29 -7.75 2.76
CA THR A 214 4.98 -7.33 2.23
C THR A 214 4.69 -7.85 0.82
N GLY A 215 5.70 -8.02 -0.05
CA GLY A 215 5.49 -8.52 -1.42
C GLY A 215 4.79 -9.88 -1.48
N SER A 216 5.15 -10.80 -0.59
CA SER A 216 4.53 -12.13 -0.49
C SER A 216 3.08 -12.12 0.02
N LYS A 217 2.63 -11.01 0.62
CA LYS A 217 1.25 -10.85 1.10
C LYS A 217 0.31 -10.34 0.00
N ALA A 218 0.85 -9.78 -1.09
CA ALA A 218 0.06 -9.06 -2.09
C ALA A 218 -1.08 -9.90 -2.68
N ILE A 219 -0.79 -11.15 -3.08
CA ILE A 219 -1.80 -12.07 -3.63
C ILE A 219 -2.89 -12.35 -2.58
N LEU A 220 -2.50 -12.69 -1.36
CA LEU A 220 -3.43 -12.99 -0.28
C LEU A 220 -4.34 -11.79 0.05
N MET A 221 -3.78 -10.59 0.14
CA MET A 221 -4.52 -9.37 0.48
C MET A 221 -5.51 -8.98 -0.61
N ALA A 222 -5.09 -9.01 -1.88
CA ALA A 222 -5.97 -8.73 -3.01
C ALA A 222 -7.19 -9.66 -3.00
N ARG A 223 -6.96 -10.95 -2.74
CA ARG A 223 -8.04 -11.95 -2.68
C ARG A 223 -8.92 -11.83 -1.48
N GLY A 224 -8.36 -11.50 -0.32
CA GLY A 224 -9.13 -11.20 0.88
C GLY A 224 -10.15 -10.12 0.59
N LEU A 225 -9.72 -9.04 -0.05
CA LEU A 225 -10.60 -7.94 -0.48
C LEU A 225 -11.62 -8.39 -1.52
N GLN A 226 -11.21 -9.12 -2.58
CA GLN A 226 -12.15 -9.65 -3.58
C GLN A 226 -13.24 -10.52 -2.95
N ARG A 227 -12.88 -11.40 -1.99
CA ARG A 227 -13.84 -12.25 -1.27
C ARG A 227 -14.78 -11.46 -0.38
N ILE A 228 -14.27 -10.48 0.36
CA ILE A 228 -15.08 -9.60 1.22
C ILE A 228 -16.09 -8.84 0.36
N VAL A 229 -15.64 -8.22 -0.73
CA VAL A 229 -16.52 -7.48 -1.64
C VAL A 229 -17.55 -8.41 -2.28
N ALA A 230 -17.15 -9.58 -2.77
CA ALA A 230 -18.07 -10.57 -3.34
C ALA A 230 -19.13 -11.06 -2.33
N HIS A 231 -18.78 -11.16 -1.04
CA HIS A 231 -19.75 -11.47 0.01
C HIS A 231 -20.74 -10.32 0.20
N ARG A 232 -20.28 -9.06 0.20
CA ARG A 232 -21.14 -7.88 0.27
C ARG A 232 -22.08 -7.75 -0.93
N GLN A 233 -21.64 -8.11 -2.14
CA GLN A 233 -22.50 -8.11 -3.35
C GLN A 233 -23.72 -9.02 -3.21
N ARG A 234 -23.63 -10.08 -2.40
CA ARG A 234 -24.71 -11.07 -2.21
C ARG A 234 -25.64 -10.72 -1.06
N ASN A 235 -25.37 -9.65 -0.30
CA ASN A 235 -26.18 -9.27 0.84
C ASN A 235 -27.46 -8.54 0.36
N PRO A 236 -28.66 -9.14 0.51
CA PRO A 236 -29.90 -8.55 0.01
C PRO A 236 -30.34 -7.30 0.79
N SER A 237 -29.87 -7.15 2.03
CA SER A 237 -30.21 -6.03 2.91
C SER A 237 -29.33 -4.79 2.72
N THR A 238 -28.43 -4.80 1.73
CA THR A 238 -27.56 -3.67 1.41
C THR A 238 -28.38 -2.51 0.85
N HIS A 239 -28.11 -1.27 1.28
CA HIS A 239 -28.80 -0.10 0.72
C HIS A 239 -28.44 0.10 -0.77
N GLU A 240 -29.38 0.60 -1.57
CA GLU A 240 -29.19 0.69 -3.04
C GLU A 240 -27.95 1.50 -3.46
N PRO A 241 -27.65 2.67 -2.88
CA PRO A 241 -26.42 3.41 -3.19
C PRO A 241 -25.15 2.60 -2.87
N VAL A 242 -25.21 1.77 -1.84
CA VAL A 242 -24.09 0.92 -1.41
C VAL A 242 -23.91 -0.26 -2.35
N LYS A 243 -24.99 -0.87 -2.88
CA LYS A 243 -24.89 -1.93 -3.90
C LYS A 243 -24.13 -1.43 -5.13
N GLY A 244 -24.44 -0.22 -5.60
CA GLY A 244 -23.73 0.44 -6.69
C GLY A 244 -22.22 0.53 -6.40
N MET A 245 -21.86 0.99 -5.21
CA MET A 245 -20.46 1.12 -4.78
C MET A 245 -19.74 -0.23 -4.73
N VAL A 246 -20.38 -1.25 -4.16
CA VAL A 246 -19.82 -2.60 -4.02
C VAL A 246 -19.61 -3.26 -5.39
N ASN A 247 -20.56 -3.11 -6.32
CA ASN A 247 -20.42 -3.64 -7.68
C ASN A 247 -19.24 -3.02 -8.42
N PHE A 248 -19.05 -1.71 -8.26
CA PHE A 248 -17.90 -1.01 -8.82
C PHE A 248 -16.59 -1.45 -8.18
N LEU A 249 -16.54 -1.58 -6.84
CA LEU A 249 -15.38 -2.12 -6.13
C LEU A 249 -15.01 -3.51 -6.67
N ALA A 250 -15.99 -4.39 -6.88
CA ALA A 250 -15.74 -5.73 -7.40
C ALA A 250 -15.12 -5.69 -8.80
N ALA A 251 -15.69 -4.90 -9.71
CA ALA A 251 -15.20 -4.76 -11.07
C ALA A 251 -13.79 -4.15 -11.13
N ASP A 252 -13.52 -3.11 -10.34
CA ASP A 252 -12.21 -2.44 -10.35
C ASP A 252 -11.13 -3.25 -9.62
N LEU A 253 -11.48 -4.00 -8.56
CA LEU A 253 -10.59 -4.99 -7.95
C LEU A 253 -10.19 -6.06 -8.96
N GLU A 254 -11.14 -6.59 -9.74
CA GLU A 254 -10.84 -7.59 -10.77
C GLU A 254 -9.95 -7.00 -11.87
N LYS A 255 -10.28 -5.80 -12.35
CA LYS A 255 -9.46 -5.08 -13.34
C LYS A 255 -8.01 -4.88 -12.89
N ARG A 256 -7.79 -4.54 -11.63
CA ARG A 256 -6.44 -4.21 -11.12
C ARG A 256 -5.68 -5.42 -10.61
N PHE A 257 -6.36 -6.33 -9.94
CA PHE A 257 -5.75 -7.43 -9.19
C PHE A 257 -6.08 -8.83 -9.71
N GLY A 258 -7.00 -9.00 -10.67
CA GLY A 258 -7.38 -10.32 -11.22
C GLY A 258 -6.21 -11.12 -11.81
N GLN A 259 -5.16 -10.43 -12.27
CA GLN A 259 -3.94 -11.04 -12.82
C GLN A 259 -2.75 -11.03 -11.84
N ILE A 260 -2.97 -10.73 -10.55
CA ILE A 260 -1.87 -10.58 -9.58
C ILE A 260 -1.04 -11.85 -9.41
N GLU A 261 -1.64 -13.03 -9.53
CA GLU A 261 -0.94 -14.33 -9.48
C GLU A 261 0.02 -14.55 -10.65
N ARG A 262 -0.18 -13.86 -11.77
CA ARG A 262 0.70 -13.95 -12.93
C ARG A 262 1.88 -12.98 -12.83
N VAL A 263 1.90 -12.09 -11.84
CA VAL A 263 3.04 -11.23 -11.56
C VAL A 263 4.16 -12.08 -10.98
N ARG A 264 5.05 -12.53 -11.86
CA ARG A 264 6.11 -13.52 -11.60
C ARG A 264 6.79 -13.36 -10.24
N VAL A 265 7.31 -12.16 -9.97
CA VAL A 265 8.11 -11.91 -8.75
C VAL A 265 7.27 -11.92 -7.47
N LEU A 266 5.99 -11.51 -7.52
CA LEU A 266 5.07 -11.59 -6.38
C LEU A 266 4.57 -13.02 -6.15
N ALA A 267 4.32 -13.76 -7.23
CA ALA A 267 3.97 -15.17 -7.14
C ALA A 267 5.11 -16.00 -6.53
N GLU A 268 6.34 -15.80 -6.99
CA GLU A 268 7.53 -16.46 -6.44
C GLU A 268 7.75 -16.06 -4.96
N ALA A 269 7.58 -14.77 -4.61
CA ALA A 269 7.64 -14.33 -3.21
C ALA A 269 6.55 -14.98 -2.34
N THR A 270 5.32 -15.09 -2.86
CA THR A 270 4.19 -15.71 -2.14
C THR A 270 4.42 -17.21 -1.93
N LEU A 271 4.93 -17.91 -2.96
CA LEU A 271 5.23 -19.33 -2.87
C LEU A 271 6.33 -19.61 -1.83
N LEU A 272 7.37 -18.78 -1.81
CA LEU A 272 8.52 -18.91 -0.90
C LEU A 272 8.25 -18.40 0.52
N ASP A 273 7.03 -17.95 0.81
CA ASP A 273 6.63 -17.57 2.15
C ASP A 273 6.03 -18.77 2.89
N PRO A 274 6.65 -19.25 3.98
CA PRO A 274 6.17 -20.40 4.73
C PRO A 274 4.79 -20.19 5.38
N ARG A 275 4.29 -18.95 5.45
CA ARG A 275 2.92 -18.66 5.88
C ARG A 275 1.89 -19.01 4.82
N PHE A 276 2.28 -19.07 3.54
CA PHE A 276 1.36 -19.04 2.40
C PHE A 276 1.54 -20.26 1.48
N LYS A 277 2.72 -20.39 0.85
CA LYS A 277 3.01 -21.43 -0.14
C LYS A 277 1.92 -21.46 -1.24
N LYS A 278 1.59 -22.66 -1.75
CA LYS A 278 0.52 -22.88 -2.74
C LYS A 278 -0.87 -22.45 -2.26
N HIS A 279 -1.13 -22.43 -0.95
CA HIS A 279 -2.45 -22.11 -0.38
C HIS A 279 -2.89 -20.66 -0.61
N ALA A 280 -1.96 -19.77 -0.95
CA ALA A 280 -2.28 -18.41 -1.35
C ALA A 280 -2.67 -18.28 -2.83
N PHE A 281 -2.71 -19.38 -3.60
CA PHE A 281 -3.20 -19.45 -4.98
C PHE A 281 -4.64 -20.02 -5.03
N VAL A 282 -5.34 -19.82 -6.15
CA VAL A 282 -6.80 -20.05 -6.37
C VAL A 282 -6.84 -20.75 -7.71
N ILE A 283 -6.11 -20.18 -8.68
CA ILE A 283 -5.80 -20.86 -9.91
C ILE A 283 -4.62 -21.79 -9.63
N GLU A 284 -4.92 -23.08 -9.48
CA GLU A 284 -3.92 -24.13 -9.24
C GLU A 284 -2.80 -24.11 -10.28
N ARG A 285 -3.16 -23.92 -11.56
CA ARG A 285 -2.20 -23.76 -12.66
C ARG A 285 -1.16 -22.66 -12.40
N ASN A 286 -1.55 -21.51 -11.87
CA ASN A 286 -0.61 -20.44 -11.57
C ASN A 286 0.35 -20.86 -10.44
N ALA A 287 -0.12 -21.64 -9.46
CA ALA A 287 0.71 -22.16 -8.39
C ALA A 287 1.78 -23.13 -8.94
N GLU A 288 1.37 -24.08 -9.78
CA GLU A 288 2.29 -25.06 -10.38
C GLU A 288 3.30 -24.40 -11.32
N GLU A 289 2.86 -23.48 -12.19
CA GLU A 289 3.77 -22.71 -13.03
C GLU A 289 4.78 -21.91 -12.20
N THR A 290 4.39 -21.43 -11.01
CA THR A 290 5.29 -20.73 -10.09
C THR A 290 6.32 -21.68 -9.48
N VAL A 291 5.91 -22.89 -9.11
CA VAL A 291 6.83 -23.94 -8.59
C VAL A 291 7.88 -24.26 -9.64
N SER A 292 7.47 -24.58 -10.86
CA SER A 292 8.39 -24.92 -11.95
C SER A 292 9.37 -23.77 -12.26
N ARG A 293 8.93 -22.51 -12.15
CA ARG A 293 9.83 -21.36 -12.29
C ARG A 293 10.85 -21.28 -11.16
N VAL A 294 10.42 -21.44 -9.91
CA VAL A 294 11.33 -21.41 -8.75
C VAL A 294 12.33 -22.56 -8.82
N GLU A 295 11.89 -23.76 -9.22
CA GLU A 295 12.77 -24.92 -9.47
C GLU A 295 13.85 -24.58 -10.48
N ARG A 296 13.47 -24.03 -11.65
CA ARG A 296 14.41 -23.64 -12.69
C ARG A 296 15.40 -22.55 -12.24
N VAL A 297 14.95 -21.54 -11.51
CA VAL A 297 15.85 -20.48 -11.00
C VAL A 297 16.81 -21.02 -9.94
N THR A 298 16.38 -22.02 -9.17
CA THR A 298 17.20 -22.66 -8.14
C THR A 298 18.29 -23.54 -8.74
N THR A 299 18.03 -24.19 -9.89
CA THR A 299 18.98 -25.09 -10.56
C THR A 299 20.03 -24.38 -11.44
N LEU A 300 19.73 -23.21 -12.02
CA LEU A 300 20.59 -22.49 -12.97
C LEU A 300 21.77 -21.71 -12.33
N ARG A 301 22.27 -22.13 -11.16
CA ARG A 301 23.33 -21.40 -10.46
C ARG A 301 24.71 -21.61 -11.11
N PRO A 302 25.50 -20.54 -11.31
CA PRO A 302 26.88 -20.67 -11.80
C PRO A 302 27.72 -21.47 -10.78
N GLY A 303 28.32 -22.58 -11.21
CA GLY A 303 29.22 -23.40 -10.39
C GLY A 303 28.70 -24.79 -10.01
N VAL A 304 27.46 -25.16 -10.34
CA VAL A 304 26.93 -26.52 -10.11
C VAL A 304 26.72 -27.19 -11.47
N GLN A 305 27.58 -28.15 -11.82
CA GLN A 305 27.60 -28.80 -13.13
C GLN A 305 26.43 -29.76 -13.42
N ASN A 306 25.43 -29.85 -12.54
CA ASN A 306 24.20 -30.62 -12.77
C ASN A 306 22.97 -29.85 -12.25
N PRO A 307 21.80 -29.95 -12.91
CA PRO A 307 20.53 -29.58 -12.27
C PRO A 307 20.37 -30.51 -11.07
N SER A 308 20.81 -30.07 -9.89
CA SER A 308 20.93 -30.99 -8.77
C SER A 308 19.54 -31.50 -8.40
N THR A 309 19.36 -32.83 -8.39
CA THR A 309 18.21 -33.50 -7.77
C THR A 309 17.93 -32.90 -6.38
N GLY A 310 18.97 -32.44 -5.68
CA GLY A 310 18.91 -31.68 -4.43
C GLY A 310 18.02 -30.43 -4.48
N ALA A 311 18.13 -29.56 -5.49
CA ALA A 311 17.29 -28.35 -5.58
C ALA A 311 15.79 -28.67 -5.72
N MET A 312 15.45 -29.70 -6.51
CA MET A 312 14.07 -30.17 -6.64
C MET A 312 13.56 -30.81 -5.34
N LEU A 313 14.40 -31.59 -4.67
CA LEU A 313 14.08 -32.19 -3.37
C LEU A 313 13.90 -31.13 -2.28
N GLU A 314 14.73 -30.08 -2.27
CA GLU A 314 14.55 -28.94 -1.36
C GLU A 314 13.17 -28.32 -1.55
N ILE A 315 12.72 -28.11 -2.79
CA ILE A 315 11.44 -27.42 -3.06
C ILE A 315 10.28 -28.29 -2.64
N LYS A 316 10.32 -29.59 -2.96
CA LYS A 316 9.33 -30.56 -2.49
C LYS A 316 9.29 -30.63 -0.97
N GLY A 317 10.46 -30.68 -0.32
CA GLY A 317 10.57 -30.68 1.15
C GLY A 317 10.00 -29.41 1.78
N PHE A 318 10.38 -28.25 1.27
CA PHE A 318 9.85 -26.96 1.72
C PHE A 318 8.33 -26.89 1.57
N LEU A 319 7.78 -27.34 0.44
CA LEU A 319 6.33 -27.29 0.19
C LEU A 319 5.56 -28.26 1.09
N ALA A 320 6.16 -29.40 1.47
CA ALA A 320 5.57 -30.39 2.36
C ALA A 320 5.57 -29.96 3.85
N GLU A 321 6.45 -29.05 4.26
CA GLU A 321 6.45 -28.56 5.64
C GLU A 321 5.10 -27.87 6.01
N PRO A 322 4.69 -27.90 7.28
CA PRO A 322 3.49 -27.22 7.72
C PRO A 322 3.58 -25.70 7.53
N LEU A 323 2.43 -25.05 7.38
CA LEU A 323 2.36 -23.60 7.38
C LEU A 323 2.63 -23.05 8.78
N ILE A 324 3.35 -21.94 8.86
CA ILE A 324 3.53 -21.23 10.13
C ILE A 324 2.39 -20.22 10.38
N PRO A 325 2.20 -19.75 11.63
CA PRO A 325 1.20 -18.73 11.93
C PRO A 325 1.36 -17.46 11.08
N ARG A 326 0.23 -16.85 10.68
CA ARG A 326 0.21 -15.69 9.77
C ARG A 326 0.98 -14.47 10.31
N LYS A 327 1.08 -14.34 11.63
CA LYS A 327 1.81 -13.26 12.33
C LYS A 327 3.27 -13.59 12.63
N ALA A 328 3.72 -14.82 12.37
CA ALA A 328 5.12 -15.20 12.56
C ALA A 328 6.02 -14.52 11.50
N ASP A 329 7.30 -14.36 11.83
CA ASP A 329 8.30 -13.84 10.91
C ASP A 329 8.78 -14.94 9.95
N PRO A 330 8.51 -14.83 8.64
CA PRO A 330 8.98 -15.82 7.66
C PRO A 330 10.51 -15.84 7.55
N LEU A 331 11.21 -14.73 7.78
CA LEU A 331 12.66 -14.69 7.65
C LEU A 331 13.34 -15.43 8.79
N GLU A 332 12.78 -15.37 9.99
CA GLU A 332 13.26 -16.18 11.13
C GLU A 332 13.08 -17.68 10.88
N TRP A 333 11.94 -18.07 10.29
CA TRP A 333 11.73 -19.46 9.87
C TRP A 333 12.79 -19.93 8.87
N TRP A 334 13.10 -19.08 7.88
CA TRP A 334 14.15 -19.34 6.89
C TRP A 334 15.54 -19.38 7.52
N ARG A 335 15.82 -18.56 8.54
CA ARG A 335 17.10 -18.55 9.26
C ARG A 335 17.40 -19.90 9.89
N VAL A 336 16.40 -20.48 10.58
CA VAL A 336 16.54 -21.77 11.26
C VAL A 336 16.75 -22.93 10.26
N ARG A 337 16.22 -22.83 9.04
CA ARG A 337 16.27 -23.88 8.01
C ARG A 337 17.27 -23.60 6.88
N ALA A 338 18.12 -22.58 7.05
CA ALA A 338 19.04 -22.14 6.02
C ALA A 338 19.99 -23.25 5.54
N LEU A 339 20.40 -24.12 6.46
CA LEU A 339 21.28 -25.26 6.16
C LEU A 339 20.58 -26.41 5.44
N VAL A 340 19.26 -26.53 5.61
CA VAL A 340 18.43 -27.57 4.98
C VAL A 340 18.05 -27.16 3.55
N TYR A 341 17.70 -25.89 3.35
CA TYR A 341 17.22 -25.35 2.08
C TYR A 341 18.19 -24.32 1.49
N GLN A 342 19.46 -24.70 1.33
CA GLN A 342 20.53 -23.78 0.97
C GLN A 342 20.30 -23.13 -0.39
N ASN A 343 19.86 -23.90 -1.38
CA ASN A 343 19.65 -23.40 -2.72
C ASN A 343 18.44 -22.48 -2.78
N ILE A 344 17.30 -22.90 -2.22
CA ILE A 344 16.08 -22.09 -2.21
C ILE A 344 16.25 -20.81 -1.40
N CYS A 345 16.99 -20.85 -0.29
CA CYS A 345 17.25 -19.68 0.55
C CYS A 345 17.80 -18.50 -0.25
N THR A 346 18.57 -18.78 -1.27
CA THR A 346 19.16 -17.72 -2.10
C THR A 346 18.13 -17.05 -3.01
N VAL A 347 17.23 -17.84 -3.59
CA VAL A 347 16.11 -17.33 -4.39
C VAL A 347 15.16 -16.56 -3.47
N MET A 348 14.85 -17.11 -2.29
CA MET A 348 14.04 -16.49 -1.26
C MET A 348 14.54 -15.08 -0.90
N LYS A 349 15.85 -14.90 -0.66
CA LYS A 349 16.42 -13.58 -0.34
C LYS A 349 16.16 -12.53 -1.40
N THR A 350 16.06 -12.93 -2.67
CA THR A 350 15.77 -12.03 -3.81
C THR A 350 14.27 -11.82 -4.06
N ARG A 351 13.39 -12.55 -3.37
CA ARG A 351 11.93 -12.48 -3.55
C ARG A 351 11.21 -11.91 -2.35
N LEU A 352 11.57 -12.34 -1.14
CA LEU A 352 10.98 -11.81 0.09
C LEU A 352 11.50 -10.39 0.42
N CYS A 353 12.52 -9.89 -0.27
CA CYS A 353 12.92 -8.48 -0.17
C CYS A 353 12.02 -7.54 -0.97
N ILE A 354 11.16 -8.07 -1.84
CA ILE A 354 10.25 -7.26 -2.65
C ILE A 354 9.17 -6.68 -1.75
N VAL A 355 9.08 -5.35 -1.74
CA VAL A 355 8.02 -4.62 -1.06
C VAL A 355 6.80 -4.52 -1.97
N ALA A 356 5.60 -4.52 -1.38
CA ALA A 356 4.37 -4.39 -2.16
C ALA A 356 4.02 -2.94 -2.50
N THR A 357 4.62 -1.97 -1.82
CA THR A 357 4.30 -0.55 -1.96
C THR A 357 5.53 0.24 -2.38
N SER A 358 5.32 1.23 -3.24
CA SER A 358 6.34 2.21 -3.60
C SER A 358 6.49 3.31 -2.55
N VAL A 359 5.62 3.30 -1.52
CA VAL A 359 5.48 4.29 -0.46
C VAL A 359 5.88 3.71 0.92
N PRO A 360 7.13 3.26 1.14
CA PRO A 360 7.67 3.11 2.48
C PRO A 360 8.34 4.42 2.90
N SER A 361 7.72 5.55 2.59
CA SER A 361 8.36 6.85 2.75
C SER A 361 7.49 7.85 3.46
N GLU A 362 6.33 7.49 4.01
CA GLU A 362 5.55 8.43 4.85
C GLU A 362 6.36 8.96 6.04
N ARG A 363 7.31 8.17 6.55
CA ARG A 363 8.28 8.62 7.56
C ARG A 363 9.36 9.52 6.96
N VAL A 364 9.80 9.26 5.73
CA VAL A 364 10.66 10.19 4.98
C VAL A 364 9.87 11.46 4.65
N PHE A 365 8.61 11.44 4.26
CA PHE A 365 7.83 12.61 3.85
C PHE A 365 7.29 13.44 5.00
N SER A 366 6.93 12.81 6.13
CA SER A 366 6.55 13.57 7.33
C SER A 366 7.77 14.29 7.93
N LYS A 367 8.94 13.65 7.95
CA LYS A 367 10.19 14.26 8.43
C LYS A 367 10.85 15.18 7.40
N THR A 368 10.86 14.82 6.12
CA THR A 368 11.38 15.64 5.01
C THR A 368 10.46 16.82 4.72
N GLY A 369 9.14 16.64 4.85
CA GLY A 369 8.18 17.74 4.89
C GLY A 369 8.49 18.70 6.04
N GLN A 370 8.94 18.20 7.20
CA GLN A 370 9.47 19.05 8.28
C GLN A 370 10.82 19.72 7.94
N ILE A 371 11.72 19.02 7.24
CA ILE A 371 12.99 19.61 6.74
C ILE A 371 12.72 20.74 5.73
N ILE A 372 11.65 20.60 4.95
CA ILE A 372 11.17 21.53 3.91
C ILE A 372 9.85 22.17 4.38
N THR A 373 9.84 22.68 5.61
CA THR A 373 8.74 23.51 6.15
C THR A 373 8.91 24.97 5.75
N ASP A 374 7.86 25.77 5.96
CA ASP A 374 7.87 27.24 5.84
C ASP A 374 9.00 27.94 6.62
N ARG A 375 9.64 27.24 7.60
CA ARG A 375 10.80 27.75 8.35
C ARG A 375 12.15 27.61 7.62
N ARG A 376 12.27 26.75 6.60
CA ARG A 376 13.52 26.49 5.83
C ARG A 376 13.25 26.30 4.32
N ASN A 377 12.61 27.29 3.71
CA ASN A 377 12.18 27.31 2.30
C ASN A 377 13.29 27.67 1.27
N ARG A 378 14.56 27.78 1.68
CA ARG A 378 15.70 28.17 0.81
C ARG A 378 16.80 27.11 0.68
N LEU A 379 16.53 25.85 1.00
CA LEU A 379 17.51 24.79 0.83
C LEU A 379 17.73 24.52 -0.66
N SER A 380 18.99 24.45 -1.09
CA SER A 380 19.32 23.99 -2.44
C SER A 380 18.89 22.53 -2.63
N PRO A 381 18.54 22.11 -3.86
CA PRO A 381 18.26 20.71 -4.16
C PRO A 381 19.33 19.73 -3.68
N SER A 382 20.61 20.12 -3.76
CA SER A 382 21.73 19.31 -3.25
C SER A 382 21.67 19.12 -1.73
N LYS A 383 21.37 20.18 -0.98
CA LYS A 383 21.26 20.11 0.48
C LYS A 383 20.04 19.31 0.90
N VAL A 384 18.93 19.40 0.16
CA VAL A 384 17.75 18.54 0.38
C VAL A 384 18.12 17.07 0.18
N ARG A 385 18.78 16.72 -0.93
CA ARG A 385 19.27 15.36 -1.21
C ARG A 385 20.12 14.81 -0.06
N GLU A 386 21.12 15.55 0.41
CA GLU A 386 21.99 15.17 1.53
C GLU A 386 21.21 14.92 2.83
N LEU A 387 20.34 15.86 3.22
CA LEU A 387 19.58 15.77 4.46
C LEU A 387 18.60 14.59 4.45
N VAL A 388 17.93 14.37 3.32
CA VAL A 388 17.02 13.24 3.13
C VAL A 388 17.78 11.92 3.16
N PHE A 389 18.94 11.85 2.50
CA PHE A 389 19.81 10.68 2.51
C PHE A 389 20.29 10.31 3.91
N LEU A 390 20.82 11.27 4.67
CA LEU A 390 21.30 11.04 6.03
C LEU A 390 20.14 10.62 6.95
N ASN A 391 19.04 11.37 6.96
CA ASN A 391 17.91 11.06 7.85
C ASN A 391 17.21 9.73 7.52
N ALA A 392 17.24 9.27 6.26
CA ALA A 392 16.65 8.00 5.88
C ALA A 392 17.54 6.78 6.18
N ASN A 393 18.85 6.99 6.34
CA ASN A 393 19.83 5.90 6.51
C ASN A 393 20.49 5.84 7.91
N LEU A 394 20.32 6.87 8.75
CA LEU A 394 20.60 6.85 10.19
C LEU A 394 19.48 6.13 10.96
#